data_AF-A0A8S1ESE0-F1
#
_entry.id   AF-A0A8S1ESE0-F1
#
_cell.length_a   1.000
_cell.length_b   1.000
_cell.length_c   1.000
_cell.angle_alpha   90.00
_cell.angle_beta   90.00
_cell.angle_gamma   90.00
#
_symmetry.space_group_name_H-M   'P 1'
#
loop_
_entity.id
_entity.type
_entity.pdbx_description
1 polymer ?
#
loop_
_entity_poly.entity_id
_entity_poly.type
_entity_poly.pdbx_seq_one_letter_code
_entity_poly.pdbx_strand_id
1 'polypeptide(L)'
;MENDIQLPIENDIRTIGLEQMRRERVLLASELKSIESQISDLAFKNYGTYADAGRATHDCSKTFGGMREGTEDLSARSEELTNAFQDFRKKAKLLAAEQELIQKALDKSNPLWELLSLPSKMDVCIRAGYYDLAYSLTNYGMQLHQQSQLIKNPLIKKVSDRLVEARSYLLEMLFNKFSGPLDLAESIKVVNNTNKFWIFR
;
A
#
# COMPACT_ATOMS: atom_id res chain seq x y z
N MET A 1 -50.77 21.05 45.10
CA MET A 1 -51.63 22.05 44.44
C MET A 1 -52.62 21.28 43.59
N GLU A 2 -53.56 20.65 44.26
CA GLU A 2 -54.68 19.89 43.68
C GLU A 2 -55.86 20.35 44.54
N ASN A 3 -56.79 21.14 43.99
CA ASN A 3 -58.17 21.30 44.49
C ASN A 3 -59.02 22.40 43.81
N ASP A 4 -58.57 23.08 42.75
CA ASP A 4 -59.36 24.19 42.19
C ASP A 4 -60.31 23.83 41.02
N ILE A 5 -60.40 22.56 40.60
CA ILE A 5 -61.31 22.16 39.51
C ILE A 5 -62.63 21.53 40.02
N GLN A 6 -62.70 21.13 41.30
CA GLN A 6 -63.88 20.45 41.86
C GLN A 6 -64.96 21.38 42.45
N LEU A 7 -64.63 22.63 42.77
CA LEU A 7 -65.53 23.58 43.44
C LEU A 7 -66.70 24.17 42.60
N PRO A 8 -66.63 24.32 41.26
CA PRO A 8 -67.78 24.79 40.47
C PRO A 8 -68.81 23.68 40.25
N ILE A 9 -68.34 22.48 39.92
CA ILE A 9 -69.17 21.33 39.56
C ILE A 9 -69.98 20.86 40.76
N GLU A 10 -69.39 20.84 41.96
CA GLU A 10 -70.08 20.36 43.17
C GLU A 10 -71.20 21.30 43.66
N ASN A 11 -71.07 22.61 43.44
CA ASN A 11 -72.11 23.59 43.81
C ASN A 11 -73.25 23.66 42.79
N ASP A 12 -72.95 23.48 41.50
CA ASP A 12 -73.97 23.37 40.44
C ASP A 12 -74.78 22.08 40.60
N ILE A 13 -74.15 20.98 40.98
CA ILE A 13 -74.82 19.69 41.26
C ILE A 13 -75.78 19.79 42.46
N ARG A 14 -75.48 20.59 43.49
CA ARG A 14 -76.35 20.71 44.68
C ARG A 14 -77.58 21.60 44.45
N THR A 15 -77.56 22.47 43.44
CA THR A 15 -78.63 23.43 43.13
C THR A 15 -79.57 22.96 42.02
N ILE A 16 -79.15 21.97 41.23
CA ILE A 16 -79.94 21.36 40.16
C ILE A 16 -80.84 20.24 40.74
N GLY A 17 -82.16 20.38 40.62
CA GLY A 17 -83.10 19.35 41.06
C GLY A 17 -82.84 18.00 40.39
N LEU A 18 -83.15 16.89 41.08
CA LEU A 18 -82.87 15.50 40.65
C LEU A 18 -83.41 15.19 39.24
N GLU A 19 -84.53 15.82 38.86
CA GLU A 19 -85.16 15.72 37.53
C GLU A 19 -84.45 16.55 36.45
N GLN A 20 -83.71 17.59 36.82
CA GLN A 20 -82.92 18.40 35.90
C GLN A 20 -81.56 17.72 35.62
N MET A 21 -80.93 17.09 36.62
CA MET A 21 -79.79 16.20 36.38
C MET A 21 -80.14 14.98 35.53
N ARG A 22 -81.31 14.37 35.73
CA ARG A 22 -81.76 13.26 34.88
C ARG A 22 -81.89 13.72 33.42
N ARG A 23 -82.46 14.91 33.19
CA ARG A 23 -82.57 15.49 31.86
C ARG A 23 -81.20 15.79 31.25
N GLU A 24 -80.30 16.37 32.03
CA GLU A 24 -78.94 16.70 31.60
C GLU A 24 -78.11 15.45 31.29
N ARG A 25 -78.25 14.39 32.09
CA ARG A 25 -77.62 13.08 31.81
C ARG A 25 -78.17 12.43 30.54
N VAL A 26 -79.47 12.57 30.29
CA VAL A 26 -80.10 12.08 29.05
C VAL A 26 -79.63 12.89 27.84
N LEU A 27 -79.47 14.21 27.98
CA LEU A 27 -78.91 15.08 26.94
C LEU A 27 -77.43 14.76 26.66
N LEU A 28 -76.61 14.61 27.69
CA LEU A 28 -75.20 14.21 27.54
C LEU A 28 -75.08 12.85 26.87
N ALA A 29 -75.93 11.88 27.23
CA ALA A 29 -75.93 10.57 26.59
C ALA A 29 -76.35 10.63 25.11
N SER A 30 -77.28 11.52 24.75
CA SER A 30 -77.67 11.71 23.35
C SER A 30 -76.60 12.45 22.54
N GLU A 31 -75.92 13.43 23.14
CA GLU A 31 -74.77 14.12 22.53
C GLU A 31 -73.59 13.17 22.32
N LEU A 32 -73.26 12.35 23.31
CA LEU A 32 -72.21 11.33 23.17
C LEU A 32 -72.49 10.39 22.00
N LYS A 33 -73.73 9.91 21.89
CA LYS A 33 -74.16 9.04 20.79
C LYS A 33 -74.14 9.77 19.44
N SER A 34 -74.44 11.06 19.42
CA SER A 34 -74.33 11.92 18.23
C SER A 34 -72.88 12.08 17.78
N ILE A 35 -71.97 12.36 18.72
CA ILE A 35 -70.53 12.48 18.44
C ILE A 35 -69.97 11.14 17.95
N GLU A 36 -70.36 10.03 18.57
CA GLU A 36 -69.94 8.69 18.14
C GLU A 36 -70.40 8.38 16.72
N SER A 37 -71.64 8.76 16.37
CA SER A 37 -72.14 8.67 14.99
C SER A 37 -71.36 9.57 14.03
N GLN A 38 -71.04 10.81 14.43
CA GLN A 38 -70.26 11.74 13.62
C GLN A 38 -68.83 11.25 13.37
N ILE A 39 -68.18 10.67 14.39
CA ILE A 39 -66.86 10.06 14.26
C ILE A 39 -66.92 8.86 13.32
N SER A 40 -67.93 8.00 13.47
CA SER A 40 -68.14 6.85 12.59
C SER A 40 -68.37 7.29 11.14
N ASP A 41 -69.22 8.29 10.91
CA ASP A 41 -69.47 8.85 9.58
C ASP A 41 -68.23 9.51 8.98
N LEU A 42 -67.44 10.22 9.79
CA LEU A 42 -66.20 10.84 9.34
C LEU A 42 -65.15 9.79 8.99
N ALA A 43 -65.01 8.75 9.83
CA ALA A 43 -64.12 7.62 9.60
C ALA A 43 -64.52 6.84 8.35
N PHE A 44 -65.82 6.61 8.13
CA PHE A 44 -66.34 5.92 6.95
C PHE A 44 -66.15 6.74 5.67
N LYS A 45 -66.48 8.04 5.70
CA LYS A 45 -66.32 8.94 4.54
C LYS A 45 -64.86 9.12 4.13
N ASN A 46 -63.95 9.22 5.09
CA ASN A 46 -62.53 9.48 4.84
C ASN A 46 -61.64 8.23 4.95
N TYR A 47 -62.23 7.03 5.04
CA TYR A 47 -61.47 5.77 5.17
C TYR A 47 -60.42 5.62 4.07
N GLY A 48 -60.78 5.92 2.82
CA GLY A 48 -59.86 5.87 1.68
C GLY A 48 -58.65 6.77 1.88
N THR A 49 -58.87 8.02 2.29
CA THR A 49 -57.81 9.00 2.55
C THR A 49 -56.88 8.55 3.68
N TYR A 50 -57.43 7.99 4.76
CA TYR A 50 -56.60 7.45 5.86
C TYR A 50 -55.81 6.21 5.42
N ALA A 51 -56.42 5.33 4.62
CA ALA A 51 -55.75 4.17 4.07
C ALA A 51 -54.62 4.57 3.10
N ASP A 52 -54.85 5.57 2.25
CA ASP A 52 -53.84 6.11 1.34
C ASP A 52 -52.71 6.82 2.08
N ALA A 53 -53.02 7.62 3.10
CA ALA A 53 -52.01 8.25 3.95
C ALA A 53 -51.16 7.22 4.70
N GLY A 54 -51.79 6.13 5.19
CA GLY A 54 -51.10 5.01 5.82
C GLY A 54 -50.18 4.27 4.84
N ARG A 55 -50.67 3.98 3.62
CA ARG A 55 -49.87 3.39 2.54
C ARG A 55 -48.68 4.27 2.17
N ALA A 56 -48.90 5.55 1.92
CA ALA A 56 -47.84 6.50 1.57
C ALA A 56 -46.78 6.60 2.68
N THR A 57 -47.21 6.59 3.95
CA THR A 57 -46.29 6.62 5.09
C THR A 57 -45.47 5.32 5.17
N HIS A 58 -46.11 4.17 4.94
CA HIS A 58 -45.42 2.88 4.89
C HIS A 58 -44.38 2.83 3.75
N ASP A 59 -44.76 3.27 2.56
CA ASP A 59 -43.87 3.31 1.39
C ASP A 59 -42.70 4.27 1.61
N CYS A 60 -42.94 5.44 2.19
CA CYS A 60 -41.88 6.36 2.61
C CYS A 60 -40.95 5.70 3.62
N SER A 61 -41.48 5.05 4.65
CA SER A 61 -40.67 4.39 5.69
C SER A 61 -39.79 3.28 5.10
N LYS A 62 -40.33 2.47 4.18
CA LYS A 62 -39.58 1.45 3.46
C LYS A 62 -38.46 2.04 2.60
N THR A 63 -38.77 3.13 1.88
CA THR A 63 -37.80 3.83 1.03
C THR A 63 -36.65 4.42 1.86
N PHE A 64 -36.98 5.06 2.99
CA PHE A 64 -35.97 5.56 3.92
C PHE A 64 -35.13 4.44 4.55
N GLY A 65 -35.74 3.28 4.84
CA GLY A 65 -35.02 2.09 5.28
C GLY A 65 -33.96 1.64 4.28
N GLY A 66 -34.35 1.46 3.01
CA GLY A 66 -33.40 1.07 1.95
C GLY A 66 -32.34 2.14 1.68
N MET A 67 -32.70 3.43 1.79
CA MET A 67 -31.75 4.54 1.63
C MET A 67 -30.72 4.56 2.78
N ARG A 68 -31.14 4.23 4.01
CA ARG A 68 -30.26 4.10 5.16
C ARG A 68 -29.29 2.93 4.99
N GLU A 69 -29.78 1.75 4.62
CA GLU A 69 -28.95 0.58 4.32
C GLU A 69 -27.92 0.90 3.23
N GLY A 70 -28.34 1.52 2.13
CA GLY A 70 -27.43 1.94 1.07
C GLY A 70 -26.37 2.96 1.52
N THR A 71 -26.71 3.82 2.50
CA THR A 71 -25.76 4.78 3.07
C THR A 71 -24.76 4.08 3.99
N GLU A 72 -25.21 3.11 4.79
CA GLU A 72 -24.35 2.29 5.65
C GLU A 72 -23.37 1.45 4.80
N ASP A 73 -23.86 0.82 3.73
CA ASP A 73 -23.04 0.09 2.75
C ASP A 73 -22.00 0.99 2.06
N LEU A 74 -22.41 2.20 1.64
CA LEU A 74 -21.50 3.15 1.01
C LEU A 74 -20.42 3.62 1.98
N SER A 75 -20.77 3.83 3.25
CA SER A 75 -19.81 4.18 4.30
C SER A 75 -18.77 3.06 4.47
N ALA A 76 -19.23 1.80 4.58
CA ALA A 76 -18.33 0.65 4.70
C ALA A 76 -17.39 0.53 3.49
N ARG A 77 -17.90 0.65 2.26
CA ARG A 77 -17.08 0.62 1.04
C ARG A 77 -16.08 1.78 0.96
N SER A 78 -16.44 2.96 1.46
CA SER A 78 -15.55 4.11 1.52
C SER A 78 -14.35 3.86 2.46
N GLU A 79 -14.59 3.21 3.59
CA GLU A 79 -13.52 2.79 4.51
C GLU A 79 -12.62 1.71 3.89
N GLU A 80 -13.21 0.69 3.25
CA GLU A 80 -12.47 -0.33 2.51
C GLU A 80 -11.57 0.28 1.42
N LEU A 81 -12.12 1.21 0.64
CA LEU A 81 -11.39 1.92 -0.40
C LEU A 81 -10.25 2.75 0.18
N THR A 82 -10.49 3.42 1.31
CA THR A 82 -9.46 4.20 2.01
C THR A 82 -8.30 3.30 2.46
N ASN A 83 -8.61 2.13 3.03
CA ASN A 83 -7.61 1.15 3.44
C ASN A 83 -6.83 0.62 2.24
N ALA A 84 -7.51 0.28 1.15
CA ALA A 84 -6.88 -0.16 -0.09
C ALA A 84 -5.93 0.90 -0.67
N PHE A 85 -6.30 2.19 -0.66
CA PHE A 85 -5.42 3.27 -1.09
C PHE A 85 -4.20 3.45 -0.18
N GLN A 86 -4.35 3.29 1.13
CA GLN A 86 -3.21 3.34 2.05
C GLN A 86 -2.21 2.23 1.76
N ASP A 87 -2.69 1.01 1.52
CA ASP A 87 -1.83 -0.12 1.21
C ASP A 87 -1.19 0.00 -0.17
N PHE A 88 -1.94 0.48 -1.17
CA PHE A 88 -1.38 0.83 -2.47
C PHE A 88 -0.27 1.87 -2.33
N ARG A 89 -0.48 2.92 -1.53
CA ARG A 89 0.53 3.96 -1.29
C ARG A 89 1.78 3.40 -0.61
N LYS A 90 1.64 2.49 0.36
CA LYS A 90 2.78 1.80 0.98
C LYS A 90 3.57 1.00 -0.04
N LYS A 91 2.90 0.19 -0.86
CA LYS A 91 3.53 -0.62 -1.92
C LYS A 91 4.20 0.26 -2.98
N ALA A 92 3.54 1.34 -3.40
CA ALA A 92 4.10 2.28 -4.37
C ALA A 92 5.36 2.98 -3.85
N LYS A 93 5.42 3.32 -2.56
CA LYS A 93 6.63 3.87 -1.93
C LYS A 93 7.79 2.87 -1.92
N LEU A 94 7.52 1.61 -1.60
CA LEU A 94 8.54 0.55 -1.64
C LEU A 94 9.07 0.35 -3.06
N LEU A 95 8.17 0.28 -4.04
CA LEU A 95 8.54 0.14 -5.45
C LEU A 95 9.36 1.35 -5.95
N ALA A 96 8.98 2.57 -5.57
CA ALA A 96 9.73 3.77 -5.93
C ALA A 96 11.14 3.76 -5.33
N ALA A 97 11.31 3.31 -4.08
CA ALA A 97 12.62 3.15 -3.46
C ALA A 97 13.47 2.08 -4.16
N GLU A 98 12.88 0.94 -4.52
CA GLU A 98 13.56 -0.09 -5.32
C GLU A 98 13.97 0.44 -6.70
N GLN A 99 13.09 1.20 -7.37
CA GLN A 99 13.38 1.80 -8.66
C GLN A 99 14.52 2.82 -8.56
N GLU A 100 14.57 3.64 -7.51
CA GLU A 100 15.66 4.57 -7.26
C GLU A 100 16.99 3.83 -7.05
N LEU A 101 16.98 2.72 -6.29
CA LEU A 101 18.15 1.87 -6.12
C LEU A 101 18.61 1.25 -7.45
N ILE A 102 17.69 0.77 -8.27
CA ILE A 102 18.01 0.22 -9.59
C ILE A 102 18.57 1.31 -10.51
N GLN A 103 18.01 2.51 -10.52
CA GLN A 103 18.57 3.62 -11.30
C GLN A 103 19.98 3.96 -10.86
N LYS A 104 20.24 4.05 -9.54
CA LYS A 104 21.59 4.25 -9.00
C LYS A 104 22.56 3.13 -9.38
N ALA A 105 22.08 1.88 -9.46
CA ALA A 105 22.88 0.75 -9.90
C ALA A 105 23.15 0.76 -11.41
N LEU A 106 22.22 1.27 -12.22
CA LEU A 106 22.34 1.35 -13.67
C LEU A 106 23.16 2.56 -14.13
N ASP A 107 23.29 3.59 -13.29
CA ASP A 107 24.10 4.76 -13.60
C ASP A 107 25.55 4.35 -13.90
N LYS A 108 26.01 4.64 -15.11
CA LYS A 108 27.35 4.30 -15.60
C LYS A 108 28.45 5.06 -14.88
N SER A 109 28.12 6.15 -14.18
CA SER A 109 29.05 6.87 -13.31
C SER A 109 29.29 6.15 -11.97
N ASN A 110 28.55 5.07 -11.69
CA ASN A 110 28.72 4.31 -10.47
C ASN A 110 30.08 3.58 -10.46
N PRO A 111 30.93 3.77 -9.44
CA PRO A 111 32.23 3.11 -9.33
C PRO A 111 32.14 1.57 -9.35
N LEU A 112 30.95 1.00 -9.08
CA LEU A 112 30.70 -0.42 -9.23
C LEU A 112 30.84 -0.90 -10.68
N TRP A 113 30.42 -0.11 -11.66
CA TRP A 113 30.58 -0.45 -13.08
C TRP A 113 32.06 -0.49 -13.48
N GLU A 114 32.86 0.42 -12.93
CA GLU A 114 34.30 0.40 -13.16
C GLU A 114 34.92 -0.90 -12.63
N LEU A 115 34.59 -1.29 -11.40
CA LEU A 115 35.05 -2.55 -10.81
C LEU A 115 34.61 -3.77 -11.64
N LEU A 116 33.33 -3.83 -12.04
CA LEU A 116 32.79 -4.93 -12.86
C LEU A 116 33.41 -4.98 -14.26
N SER A 117 33.92 -3.86 -14.77
CA SER A 117 34.59 -3.79 -16.07
C SER A 117 36.04 -4.27 -16.06
N LEU A 118 36.68 -4.35 -14.88
CA LEU A 118 38.11 -4.68 -14.76
C LEU A 118 38.52 -6.01 -15.41
N PRO A 119 37.76 -7.12 -15.30
CA PRO A 119 38.12 -8.37 -15.97
C PRO A 119 38.16 -8.22 -17.50
N SER A 120 37.20 -7.50 -18.08
CA SER A 120 37.19 -7.22 -19.52
C SER A 120 38.37 -6.34 -19.95
N LYS A 121 38.69 -5.31 -19.15
CA LYS A 121 39.89 -4.48 -19.37
C LYS A 121 41.17 -5.30 -19.27
N MET A 122 41.26 -6.21 -18.29
CA MET A 122 42.38 -7.14 -18.13
C MET A 122 42.60 -7.96 -19.39
N ASP A 123 41.54 -8.56 -19.94
CA ASP A 123 41.62 -9.35 -21.18
C ASP A 123 42.16 -8.53 -22.37
N VAL A 124 41.77 -7.25 -22.47
CA VAL A 124 42.30 -6.32 -23.49
C VAL A 124 43.78 -6.04 -23.25
N CYS A 125 44.20 -5.81 -22.00
CA CYS A 125 45.60 -5.54 -21.65
C CYS A 125 46.51 -6.73 -21.96
N ILE A 126 46.04 -7.94 -21.66
CA ILE A 126 46.75 -9.19 -21.96
C ILE A 126 46.93 -9.36 -23.47
N ARG A 127 45.85 -9.21 -24.26
CA ARG A 127 45.91 -9.35 -25.73
C ARG A 127 46.77 -8.28 -26.39
N ALA A 128 46.75 -7.05 -25.89
CA ALA A 128 47.54 -5.93 -26.41
C ALA A 128 49.01 -5.94 -25.96
N GLY A 129 49.40 -6.83 -25.03
CA GLY A 129 50.78 -6.93 -24.55
C GLY A 129 51.16 -5.89 -23.49
N TYR A 130 50.19 -5.24 -22.86
CA TYR A 130 50.42 -4.29 -21.74
C TYR A 130 50.64 -5.04 -20.42
N TYR A 131 51.75 -5.75 -20.31
CA TYR A 131 52.04 -6.65 -19.18
C TYR A 131 52.19 -5.92 -17.84
N ASP A 132 52.74 -4.70 -17.80
CA ASP A 132 52.85 -3.92 -16.56
C ASP A 132 51.48 -3.48 -16.01
N LEU A 133 50.52 -3.17 -16.90
CA LEU A 133 49.15 -2.83 -16.48
C LEU A 133 48.37 -4.09 -16.06
N ALA A 134 48.59 -5.21 -16.76
CA ALA A 134 48.00 -6.49 -16.36
C ALA A 134 48.53 -6.91 -14.97
N TYR A 135 49.82 -6.69 -14.70
CA TYR A 135 50.43 -6.93 -13.40
C TYR A 135 49.81 -6.08 -12.27
N SER A 136 49.59 -4.78 -12.52
CA SER A 136 48.95 -3.91 -11.53
C SER A 136 47.51 -4.32 -11.22
N LEU A 137 46.76 -4.77 -12.23
CA LEU A 137 45.39 -5.28 -12.07
C LEU A 137 45.35 -6.61 -11.27
N THR A 138 46.30 -7.51 -11.48
CA THR A 138 46.42 -8.74 -10.69
C THR A 138 46.73 -8.43 -9.22
N ASN A 139 47.64 -7.49 -8.97
CA ASN A 139 47.95 -7.04 -7.60
C ASN A 139 46.74 -6.40 -6.91
N TYR A 140 45.97 -5.61 -7.65
CA TYR A 140 44.71 -5.06 -7.14
C TYR A 140 43.71 -6.17 -6.77
N GLY A 141 43.57 -7.20 -7.60
CA GLY A 141 42.79 -8.41 -7.26
C GLY A 141 43.29 -9.13 -6.01
N MET A 142 44.60 -9.22 -5.79
CA MET A 142 45.15 -9.80 -4.55
C MET A 142 44.89 -8.92 -3.32
N GLN A 143 44.95 -7.59 -3.45
CA GLN A 143 44.59 -6.66 -2.37
C GLN A 143 43.10 -6.75 -2.02
N LEU A 144 42.23 -6.88 -3.02
CA LEU A 144 40.81 -7.14 -2.79
C LEU A 144 40.58 -8.45 -2.02
N HIS A 145 41.38 -9.49 -2.28
CA HIS A 145 41.36 -10.75 -1.53
C HIS A 145 41.84 -10.63 -0.07
N GLN A 146 42.68 -9.64 0.24
CA GLN A 146 43.13 -9.39 1.61
C GLN A 146 42.10 -8.58 2.40
N GLN A 147 41.27 -7.79 1.72
CA GLN A 147 40.19 -7.02 2.35
C GLN A 147 38.95 -7.88 2.59
N SER A 148 38.95 -8.60 3.72
CA SER A 148 37.92 -9.56 4.14
C SER A 148 36.47 -9.02 4.18
N GLN A 149 36.29 -7.70 4.29
CA GLN A 149 34.95 -7.08 4.27
C GLN A 149 34.35 -6.98 2.87
N LEU A 150 35.17 -6.79 1.83
CA LEU A 150 34.69 -6.60 0.45
C LEU A 150 34.38 -7.93 -0.25
N ILE A 151 35.11 -9.00 0.08
CA ILE A 151 34.95 -10.35 -0.49
C ILE A 151 33.62 -11.02 -0.08
N LYS A 152 33.00 -10.57 1.02
CA LYS A 152 31.68 -11.07 1.44
C LYS A 152 30.63 -10.91 0.34
N ASN A 153 30.80 -9.92 -0.55
CA ASN A 153 29.96 -9.79 -1.73
C ASN A 153 30.44 -10.76 -2.84
N PRO A 154 29.59 -11.70 -3.30
CA PRO A 154 29.97 -12.70 -4.29
C PRO A 154 30.34 -12.10 -5.65
N LEU A 155 29.85 -10.90 -5.99
CA LEU A 155 30.21 -10.21 -7.23
C LEU A 155 31.65 -9.70 -7.17
N ILE A 156 32.03 -9.07 -6.06
CA ILE A 156 33.40 -8.57 -5.86
C ILE A 156 34.36 -9.75 -5.81
N LYS A 157 33.99 -10.85 -5.13
CA LYS A 157 34.76 -12.08 -5.12
C LYS A 157 35.02 -12.61 -6.53
N LYS A 158 33.99 -12.75 -7.37
CA LYS A 158 34.15 -13.22 -8.76
C LYS A 158 35.07 -12.33 -9.60
N VAL A 159 34.97 -11.01 -9.47
CA VAL A 159 35.87 -10.06 -10.15
C VAL A 159 37.31 -10.28 -9.67
N SER A 160 37.49 -10.35 -8.36
CA SER A 160 38.79 -10.57 -7.72
C SER A 160 39.42 -11.89 -8.17
N ASP A 161 38.67 -12.99 -8.12
CA ASP A 161 39.09 -14.33 -8.55
C ASP A 161 39.57 -14.30 -10.01
N ARG A 162 38.79 -13.67 -10.92
CA ARG A 162 39.15 -13.50 -12.34
C ARG A 162 40.45 -12.72 -12.54
N LEU A 163 40.67 -11.65 -11.79
CA LEU A 163 41.90 -10.83 -11.90
C LEU A 163 43.14 -11.57 -11.38
N VAL A 164 42.97 -12.45 -10.38
CA VAL A 164 44.05 -13.30 -9.86
C VAL A 164 44.29 -14.49 -10.79
N GLU A 165 43.25 -15.12 -11.32
CA GLU A 165 43.34 -16.22 -12.28
C GLU A 165 44.01 -15.79 -13.60
N ALA A 166 43.82 -14.54 -14.02
CA ALA A 166 44.53 -13.97 -15.16
C ALA A 166 46.06 -14.09 -15.06
N ARG A 167 46.64 -14.22 -13.85
CA ARG A 167 48.07 -14.45 -13.62
C ARG A 167 48.57 -15.75 -14.23
N SER A 168 47.86 -16.87 -14.00
CA SER A 168 48.30 -18.18 -14.51
C SER A 168 48.25 -18.19 -16.04
N TYR A 169 47.20 -17.62 -16.61
CA TYR A 169 47.04 -17.44 -18.05
C TYR A 169 48.13 -16.55 -18.66
N LEU A 170 48.47 -15.44 -18.00
CA LEU A 170 49.56 -14.55 -18.41
C LEU A 170 50.91 -15.26 -18.44
N LEU A 171 51.22 -16.05 -17.41
CA LEU A 171 52.45 -16.83 -17.35
C LEU A 171 52.51 -17.85 -18.49
N GLU A 172 51.43 -18.59 -18.73
CA GLU A 172 51.35 -19.57 -19.82
C GLU A 172 51.54 -18.90 -21.19
N MET A 173 50.91 -17.74 -21.42
CA MET A 173 51.08 -16.98 -22.66
C MET A 173 52.52 -16.47 -22.83
N LEU A 174 53.15 -15.96 -21.77
CA LEU A 174 54.54 -15.50 -21.79
C LEU A 174 55.51 -16.66 -22.06
N PHE A 175 55.28 -17.84 -21.47
CA PHE A 175 56.08 -19.04 -21.75
C PHE A 175 55.92 -19.50 -23.20
N ASN A 176 54.69 -19.51 -23.72
CA ASN A 176 54.45 -19.89 -25.11
C ASN A 176 55.10 -18.89 -26.10
N LYS A 177 55.03 -17.59 -25.79
CA LYS A 177 55.78 -16.57 -26.56
C LYS A 177 57.29 -16.79 -26.48
N PHE A 178 57.81 -17.11 -25.29
CA PHE A 178 59.23 -17.42 -25.10
C PHE A 178 59.70 -18.66 -25.88
N SER A 179 58.81 -19.63 -26.11
CA SER A 179 59.11 -20.81 -26.92
C SER A 179 59.12 -20.54 -28.44
N GLY A 180 58.72 -19.35 -28.89
CA GLY A 180 58.74 -18.92 -30.29
C GLY A 180 59.99 -18.10 -30.66
N PRO A 181 60.15 -17.74 -31.95
CA PRO A 181 61.22 -16.84 -32.37
C PRO A 181 60.95 -15.43 -31.83
N LEU A 182 61.81 -14.94 -30.93
CA LEU A 182 61.72 -13.62 -30.31
C LEU A 182 63.01 -12.82 -30.55
N ASP A 183 62.86 -11.50 -30.68
CA ASP A 183 63.99 -10.58 -30.64
C ASP A 183 64.57 -10.47 -29.21
N LEU A 184 65.84 -10.11 -29.08
CA LEU A 184 66.56 -10.02 -27.80
C LEU A 184 65.92 -9.00 -26.85
N ALA A 185 65.46 -7.87 -27.39
CA ALA A 185 64.78 -6.85 -26.61
C ALA A 185 63.41 -7.31 -26.05
N GLU A 186 62.69 -8.13 -26.82
CA GLU A 186 61.42 -8.74 -26.38
C GLU A 186 61.65 -9.85 -25.35
N SER A 187 62.72 -10.64 -25.53
CA SER A 187 63.10 -11.71 -24.61
C SER A 187 63.41 -11.18 -23.21
N ILE A 188 64.17 -10.07 -23.11
CA ILE A 188 64.47 -9.42 -21.82
C ILE A 188 63.19 -8.89 -21.16
N LYS A 189 62.27 -8.30 -21.93
CA LYS A 189 60.97 -7.84 -21.41
C LYS A 189 60.12 -9.00 -20.89
N VAL A 190 60.05 -10.11 -21.63
CA VAL A 190 59.28 -11.30 -21.23
C VAL A 190 59.84 -11.89 -19.94
N VAL A 191 61.16 -12.06 -19.84
CA VAL A 191 61.83 -12.61 -18.63
C VAL A 191 61.65 -11.71 -17.40
N ASN A 192 61.74 -10.39 -17.57
CA ASN A 192 61.51 -9.47 -16.46
C ASN A 192 60.05 -9.54 -15.97
N ASN A 193 59.08 -9.61 -16.89
CA ASN A 193 57.68 -9.75 -16.53
C ASN A 193 57.38 -11.11 -15.88
N THR A 194 57.89 -12.22 -16.40
CA THR A 194 57.71 -13.54 -15.75
C THR A 194 58.29 -13.55 -14.35
N ASN A 195 59.44 -12.93 -14.10
CA ASN A 195 59.99 -12.78 -12.75
C ASN A 195 59.06 -11.97 -11.83
N LYS A 196 58.54 -10.83 -12.29
CA LYS A 196 57.55 -10.03 -11.52
C LYS A 196 56.32 -10.86 -11.15
N PHE A 197 55.77 -11.63 -12.09
CA PHE A 197 54.63 -12.51 -11.84
C PHE A 197 54.99 -13.76 -11.03
N TRP A 198 56.25 -14.17 -10.96
CA TRP A 198 56.70 -15.34 -10.18
C TRP A 198 56.93 -15.02 -8.69
N ILE A 199 57.42 -13.83 -8.36
CA ILE A 199 57.82 -13.42 -7.00
C ILE A 199 56.67 -13.43 -5.98
N PHE A 200 55.41 -13.45 -6.42
CA PHE A 200 54.21 -13.41 -5.57
C PHE A 200 53.60 -14.80 -5.29
N ARG A 201 54.40 -15.87 -5.29
CA ARG A 201 53.92 -17.22 -4.95
C ARG A 201 53.78 -17.39 -3.43
#